data_AF-A0A7Z8YN76-F1
#
_entry.id   AF-A0A7Z8YN76-F1
#
_cell.length_a   1.000
_cell.length_b   1.000
_cell.length_c   1.000
_cell.angle_alpha   90.00
_cell.angle_beta   90.00
_cell.angle_gamma   90.00
#
_symmetry.space_group_name_H-M   'P 1'
#
loop_
_entity.id
_entity.type
_entity.pdbx_description
1 polymer ?
#
loop_
_entity_poly.entity_id
_entity_poly.type
_entity_poly.pdbx_seq_one_letter_code
_entity_poly.pdbx_strand_id
1 'polypeptide(L)'
;MLKKDFLLKYIEDFFQKLNQLMQKEHHLMPSNEMETAYDEFMKTHFQIGIREIHFLDTEQYKDILFNESHRGWIQLFFLKIAYHFREKEPQFAQKYVDLVQKIREYPYKSIALIKDTTEKEVEKLLEKWTAEEH
;
A
#
# COMPACT_ATOMS: atom_id res chain seq x y z
N MET A 1 23.81 10.37 15.69
CA MET A 1 22.41 10.20 16.13
C MET A 1 21.40 10.86 15.19
N LEU A 2 21.65 12.08 14.67
CA LEU A 2 20.73 12.84 13.77
C LEU A 2 20.07 12.08 12.60
N LYS A 3 20.77 11.17 11.90
CA LYS A 3 20.21 10.47 10.72
C LYS A 3 19.11 9.46 11.07
N LYS A 4 19.20 8.83 12.25
CA LYS A 4 18.24 7.80 12.67
C LYS A 4 16.92 8.45 13.13
N ASP A 5 17.02 9.56 13.85
CA ASP A 5 15.86 10.33 14.33
C ASP A 5 15.11 10.99 13.17
N PHE A 6 15.85 11.47 12.15
CA PHE A 6 15.26 11.99 10.92
C PHE A 6 14.49 10.92 10.15
N LEU A 7 15.07 9.73 9.97
CA LEU A 7 14.42 8.63 9.28
C LEU A 7 13.16 8.16 10.00
N LEU A 8 13.21 8.04 11.33
CA LEU A 8 12.05 7.66 12.15
C LEU A 8 10.91 8.67 11.97
N LYS A 9 11.21 9.96 12.09
CA LYS A 9 10.22 11.03 11.91
C LYS A 9 9.59 11.01 10.51
N TYR A 10 10.42 10.82 9.48
CA TYR A 10 9.91 10.70 8.12
C TYR A 10 8.95 9.51 7.94
N ILE A 11 9.28 8.36 8.53
CA ILE A 11 8.43 7.17 8.49
C ILE A 11 7.11 7.41 9.22
N GLU A 12 7.14 8.05 10.39
CA GLU A 12 5.93 8.42 11.14
C GLU A 12 5.04 9.38 10.33
N ASP A 13 5.63 10.45 9.77
CA ASP A 13 4.92 11.42 8.93
C ASP A 13 4.32 10.76 7.68
N PHE A 14 5.05 9.80 7.07
CA PHE A 14 4.56 9.02 5.93
C PHE A 14 3.31 8.23 6.33
N PHE A 15 3.36 7.47 7.42
CA PHE A 15 2.24 6.61 7.82
C PHE A 15 1.04 7.39 8.33
N GLN A 16 1.26 8.55 8.93
CA GLN A 16 0.18 9.47 9.26
C GLN A 16 -0.55 9.96 8.00
N LYS A 17 0.18 10.36 6.95
CA LYS A 17 -0.41 10.78 5.67
C LYS A 17 -1.11 9.64 4.95
N LEU A 18 -0.52 8.44 4.98
CA LEU A 18 -1.13 7.24 4.41
C LEU A 18 -2.46 6.95 5.11
N ASN A 19 -2.48 6.94 6.44
CA ASN A 19 -3.69 6.71 7.21
C ASN A 19 -4.78 7.75 6.87
N GLN A 20 -4.42 9.04 6.78
CA GLN A 20 -5.35 10.09 6.37
C GLN A 20 -5.93 9.87 4.96
N LEU A 21 -5.09 9.44 4.01
CA LEU A 21 -5.53 9.11 2.66
C LEU A 21 -6.52 7.93 2.66
N MET A 22 -6.28 6.92 3.49
CA MET A 22 -7.10 5.71 3.58
C MET A 22 -8.38 5.89 4.41
N GLN A 23 -8.42 6.87 5.31
CA GLN A 23 -9.59 7.21 6.13
C GLN A 23 -10.55 8.18 5.45
N LYS A 24 -10.11 8.93 4.43
CA LYS A 24 -11.04 9.73 3.62
C LYS A 24 -12.06 8.79 3.00
N GLU A 25 -13.32 8.92 3.42
CA GLU A 25 -14.42 8.02 3.10
C GLU A 25 -14.51 7.76 1.59
N HIS A 26 -14.00 6.59 1.16
CA HIS A 26 -13.95 6.12 -0.22
C HIS A 26 -15.32 6.10 -0.93
N HIS A 27 -16.40 6.21 -0.19
CA HIS A 27 -17.78 6.22 -0.67
C HIS A 27 -18.26 7.60 -1.14
N LEU A 28 -17.50 8.67 -0.87
CA LEU A 28 -17.90 10.05 -1.20
C LEU A 28 -17.01 10.72 -2.25
N MET A 29 -15.82 10.19 -2.54
CA MET A 29 -14.94 10.77 -3.56
C MET A 29 -15.22 10.19 -4.95
N PRO A 30 -15.39 11.03 -5.99
CA PRO A 30 -15.42 10.59 -7.38
C PRO A 30 -14.18 9.75 -7.72
N SER A 31 -14.38 8.69 -8.52
CA SER A 31 -13.35 7.73 -8.95
C SER A 31 -12.06 8.41 -9.45
N ASN A 32 -12.19 9.49 -10.24
CA ASN A 32 -11.05 10.22 -10.80
C ASN A 32 -10.25 11.02 -9.75
N GLU A 33 -10.90 11.51 -8.69
CA GLU A 33 -10.22 12.23 -7.61
C GLU A 33 -9.41 11.27 -6.73
N MET A 34 -9.90 10.03 -6.57
CA MET A 34 -9.20 8.98 -5.85
C MET A 34 -7.94 8.53 -6.60
N GLU A 35 -8.05 8.32 -7.92
CA GLU A 35 -6.89 7.99 -8.76
C GLU A 35 -5.82 9.09 -8.67
N THR A 36 -6.24 10.36 -8.75
CA THR A 36 -5.35 11.52 -8.62
C THR A 36 -4.65 11.55 -7.26
N ALA A 37 -5.39 11.33 -6.16
CA ALA A 37 -4.81 11.32 -4.82
C ALA A 37 -3.80 10.18 -4.62
N TYR A 38 -4.06 9.00 -5.18
CA TYR A 38 -3.09 7.89 -5.16
C TYR A 38 -1.84 8.20 -5.99
N ASP A 39 -2.01 8.80 -7.16
CA ASP A 39 -0.90 9.19 -8.03
C ASP A 39 0.00 10.25 -7.37
N GLU A 40 -0.59 11.27 -6.76
CA GLU A 40 0.16 12.27 -6.00
C GLU A 40 0.91 11.67 -4.81
N PHE A 41 0.28 10.73 -4.10
CA PHE A 41 0.93 10.03 -2.99
C PHE A 41 2.13 9.21 -3.47
N MET A 42 1.97 8.44 -4.55
CA MET A 42 3.06 7.66 -5.16
C MET A 42 4.21 8.55 -5.62
N LYS A 43 3.91 9.67 -6.29
CA LYS A 43 4.93 10.62 -6.78
C LYS A 43 5.70 11.25 -5.63
N THR A 44 5.00 11.64 -4.58
CA THR A 44 5.60 12.34 -3.44
C THR A 44 6.52 11.42 -2.63
N HIS A 45 6.14 10.16 -2.43
CA HIS A 45 6.82 9.28 -1.49
C HIS A 45 7.70 8.21 -2.15
N PHE A 46 7.39 7.81 -3.38
CA PHE A 46 8.13 6.78 -4.13
C PHE A 46 8.76 7.31 -5.43
N GLN A 47 8.57 8.60 -5.74
CA GLN A 47 9.12 9.24 -6.95
C GLN A 47 8.67 8.57 -8.26
N ILE A 48 7.52 7.90 -8.23
CA ILE A 48 6.89 7.22 -9.37
C ILE A 48 5.40 7.55 -9.41
N GLY A 49 4.79 7.57 -10.58
CA GLY A 49 3.33 7.60 -10.70
C GLY A 49 2.69 6.24 -10.38
N ILE A 50 1.36 6.22 -10.23
CA ILE A 50 0.63 4.96 -10.04
C ILE A 50 0.84 4.00 -11.21
N ARG A 51 0.93 4.51 -12.45
CA ARG A 51 1.14 3.66 -13.63
C ARG A 51 2.57 3.12 -13.75
N GLU A 52 3.47 3.59 -12.90
CA GLU A 52 4.91 3.33 -12.94
C GLU A 52 5.36 2.33 -11.87
N ILE A 53 4.45 1.54 -11.29
CA ILE A 53 4.73 0.58 -10.22
C ILE A 53 5.89 -0.39 -10.52
N HIS A 54 6.14 -0.69 -11.79
CA HIS A 54 7.24 -1.53 -12.24
C HIS A 54 8.63 -0.90 -12.06
N PHE A 55 8.71 0.41 -11.83
CA PHE A 55 9.94 1.13 -11.48
C PHE A 55 10.14 1.29 -9.96
N LEU A 56 9.23 0.77 -9.13
CA LEU A 56 9.37 0.87 -7.68
C LEU A 56 10.62 0.09 -7.21
N ASP A 57 11.63 0.82 -6.72
CA ASP A 57 12.81 0.22 -6.10
C ASP A 57 12.49 -0.24 -4.66
N THR A 58 12.21 -1.53 -4.50
CA THR A 58 11.86 -2.08 -3.19
C THR A 58 13.00 -2.05 -2.17
N GLU A 59 14.26 -1.98 -2.63
CA GLU A 59 15.41 -1.90 -1.72
C GLU A 59 15.60 -0.49 -1.19
N GLN A 60 15.44 0.52 -2.06
CA GLN A 60 15.48 1.92 -1.65
C GLN A 60 14.41 2.24 -0.61
N TYR A 61 13.20 1.69 -0.76
CA TYR A 61 12.05 1.99 0.09
C TYR A 61 11.74 0.91 1.14
N LYS A 62 12.71 0.02 1.41
CA LYS A 62 12.48 -1.16 2.28
C LYS A 62 11.97 -0.81 3.69
N ASP A 63 12.45 0.29 4.28
CA ASP A 63 12.10 0.68 5.66
C ASP A 63 10.64 1.18 5.77
N ILE A 64 10.01 1.51 4.63
CA ILE A 64 8.59 1.86 4.51
C ILE A 64 7.79 0.64 4.08
N LEU A 65 8.16 0.02 2.95
CA LEU A 65 7.40 -1.07 2.34
C LEU A 65 7.30 -2.29 3.27
N PHE A 66 8.38 -2.59 4.00
CA PHE A 66 8.46 -3.71 4.92
C PHE A 66 8.49 -3.22 6.38
N ASN A 67 7.81 -2.11 6.68
CA ASN A 67 7.64 -1.66 8.04
C ASN A 67 6.65 -2.57 8.80
N GLU A 68 7.14 -3.32 9.78
CA GLU A 68 6.34 -4.32 10.50
C GLU A 68 5.09 -3.73 11.16
N SER A 69 5.22 -2.58 11.84
CA SER A 69 4.13 -1.94 12.57
C SER A 69 3.02 -1.39 11.68
N HIS A 70 3.32 -1.13 10.41
CA HIS A 70 2.39 -0.47 9.49
C HIS A 70 2.13 -1.25 8.20
N ARG A 71 2.59 -2.50 8.11
CA ARG A 71 2.47 -3.32 6.89
C ARG A 71 1.03 -3.41 6.37
N GLY A 72 0.04 -3.48 7.27
CA GLY A 72 -1.37 -3.55 6.89
C GLY A 72 -1.81 -2.30 6.12
N TRP A 73 -1.33 -1.11 6.50
CA TRP A 73 -1.63 0.14 5.79
C TRP A 73 -1.01 0.17 4.40
N ILE A 74 0.24 -0.27 4.25
CA ILE A 74 0.90 -0.38 2.93
C ILE A 74 0.13 -1.37 2.04
N GLN A 75 -0.15 -2.57 2.57
CA GLN A 75 -0.86 -3.61 1.83
C GLN A 75 -2.24 -3.13 1.41
N LEU A 76 -2.98 -2.49 2.31
CA LEU A 76 -4.31 -1.98 2.02
C LEU A 76 -4.27 -0.90 0.94
N PHE A 77 -3.30 0.01 0.99
CA PHE A 77 -3.14 1.05 -0.03
C PHE A 77 -2.92 0.47 -1.42
N PHE A 78 -1.96 -0.46 -1.57
CA PHE A 78 -1.70 -1.10 -2.86
C PHE A 78 -2.86 -1.98 -3.33
N LEU A 79 -3.55 -2.67 -2.42
CA LEU A 79 -4.76 -3.42 -2.78
C LEU A 79 -5.88 -2.51 -3.26
N LYS A 80 -6.11 -1.34 -2.64
CA LYS A 80 -7.14 -0.41 -3.12
C LYS A 80 -6.82 0.12 -4.52
N ILE A 81 -5.54 0.33 -4.85
CA ILE A 81 -5.13 0.64 -6.23
C ILE A 81 -5.45 -0.55 -7.15
N ALA A 82 -5.04 -1.77 -6.80
CA ALA A 82 -5.33 -2.96 -7.60
C ALA A 82 -6.84 -3.12 -7.87
N TYR A 83 -7.67 -2.98 -6.84
CA TYR A 83 -9.12 -3.07 -6.96
C TYR A 83 -9.72 -2.00 -7.87
N HIS A 84 -9.21 -0.77 -7.81
CA HIS A 84 -9.67 0.31 -8.67
C HIS A 84 -9.45 0.00 -10.16
N PHE A 85 -8.32 -0.63 -10.49
CA PHE A 85 -7.95 -0.94 -11.86
C PHE A 85 -8.33 -2.35 -12.32
N ARG A 86 -8.90 -3.17 -11.44
CA ARG A 86 -9.13 -4.60 -11.67
C ARG A 86 -9.87 -4.89 -12.98
N GLU A 87 -10.99 -4.21 -13.22
CA GLU A 87 -11.82 -4.44 -14.41
C GLU A 87 -11.26 -3.77 -15.67
N LYS A 88 -10.56 -2.65 -15.51
CA LYS A 88 -10.07 -1.83 -16.63
C LYS A 88 -8.74 -2.35 -17.17
N GLU A 89 -7.83 -2.73 -16.27
CA GLU A 89 -6.43 -3.04 -16.56
C GLU A 89 -5.94 -4.18 -15.63
N PRO A 90 -6.44 -5.41 -15.79
CA PRO A 90 -6.20 -6.51 -14.84
C PRO A 90 -4.72 -6.88 -14.70
N GLN A 91 -3.94 -6.85 -15.79
CA GLN A 91 -2.50 -7.12 -15.74
C GLN A 91 -1.73 -6.05 -14.95
N PHE A 92 -2.19 -4.80 -15.00
CA PHE A 92 -1.60 -3.71 -14.23
C PHE A 92 -1.97 -3.84 -12.75
N ALA A 93 -3.24 -4.12 -12.46
CA ALA A 93 -3.71 -4.38 -11.11
C ALA A 93 -2.98 -5.57 -10.44
N GLN A 94 -2.69 -6.63 -11.20
CA GLN A 94 -1.94 -7.78 -10.70
C GLN A 94 -0.54 -7.40 -10.17
N LYS A 95 0.15 -6.45 -10.79
CA LYS A 95 1.47 -5.99 -10.31
C LYS A 95 1.44 -5.45 -8.89
N TYR A 96 0.34 -4.79 -8.51
CA TYR A 96 0.13 -4.31 -7.14
C TYR A 96 -0.16 -5.47 -6.18
N VAL A 97 -0.93 -6.47 -6.62
CA VAL A 97 -1.20 -7.68 -5.82
C VAL A 97 0.09 -8.46 -5.58
N ASP A 98 0.94 -8.62 -6.60
CA ASP A 98 2.23 -9.28 -6.48
C ASP A 98 3.14 -8.55 -5.46
N LEU A 99 3.13 -7.21 -5.48
CA LEU A 99 3.84 -6.41 -4.49
C LEU A 99 3.29 -6.63 -3.07
N VAL A 100 1.96 -6.70 -2.92
CA VAL A 100 1.30 -6.99 -1.63
C VAL A 100 1.72 -8.36 -1.11
N GLN A 101 1.78 -9.39 -1.96
CA GLN A 101 2.26 -10.72 -1.56
C GLN A 101 3.73 -10.66 -1.12
N LYS A 102 4.59 -9.97 -1.87
CA LYS A 102 5.99 -9.76 -1.49
C LYS A 102 6.14 -9.11 -0.11
N ILE A 103 5.29 -8.13 0.20
CA ILE A 103 5.25 -7.48 1.52
C ILE A 103 4.77 -8.47 2.58
N ARG A 104 3.70 -9.22 2.31
CA ARG A 104 3.13 -10.20 3.24
C ARG A 104 4.10 -11.31 3.62
N GLU A 105 4.86 -11.80 2.65
CA GLU A 105 5.80 -12.91 2.80
C GLU A 105 7.18 -12.48 3.32
N TYR A 106 7.40 -11.17 3.51
CA TYR A 106 8.68 -10.65 3.99
C TYR A 106 9.04 -11.22 5.38
N PRO A 107 10.30 -11.62 5.64
CA PRO A 107 10.72 -12.21 6.92
C PRO A 107 10.83 -11.15 8.02
N TYR A 108 9.69 -10.76 8.60
CA TYR A 108 9.61 -9.81 9.72
C TYR A 108 10.26 -10.34 11.00
N LYS A 109 10.70 -9.43 11.88
CA LYS A 109 11.46 -9.79 13.08
C LYS A 109 10.57 -10.28 14.22
N SER A 110 9.34 -9.79 14.31
CA SER A 110 8.36 -10.29 15.28
C SER A 110 7.18 -10.94 14.56
N ILE A 111 6.73 -12.07 15.13
CA ILE A 111 5.58 -12.85 14.65
C ILE A 111 4.27 -12.27 15.23
N ALA A 112 4.34 -11.23 16.06
CA ALA A 112 3.15 -10.59 16.59
C ALA A 112 2.45 -9.83 15.45
N LEU A 113 1.60 -10.56 14.71
CA LEU A 113 0.58 -9.96 13.88
C LEU A 113 -0.22 -9.04 14.78
N ILE A 114 0.01 -7.73 14.66
CA ILE A 114 -0.94 -6.74 15.14
C ILE A 114 -2.18 -6.95 14.27
N LYS A 115 -3.09 -7.81 14.74
CA LYS A 115 -4.40 -8.04 14.13
C LYS A 115 -5.25 -6.80 14.37
N ASP A 116 -4.96 -5.74 13.63
CA ASP A 116 -5.80 -4.56 13.57
C ASP A 116 -6.85 -4.71 12.46
N THR A 117 -7.86 -3.85 12.49
CA THR A 117 -8.96 -3.69 11.55
C THR A 117 -8.51 -3.70 10.09
N THR A 118 -7.33 -3.13 9.81
CA THR A 118 -6.73 -3.07 8.47
C THR A 118 -6.33 -4.45 7.92
N GLU A 119 -5.82 -5.36 8.76
CA GLU A 119 -5.44 -6.72 8.33
C GLU A 119 -6.67 -7.53 7.89
N LYS A 120 -7.82 -7.36 8.57
CA LYS A 120 -9.08 -7.99 8.15
C LYS A 120 -9.57 -7.45 6.80
N GLU A 121 -9.38 -6.16 6.55
CA GLU A 121 -9.75 -5.56 5.25
C GLU A 121 -8.82 -6.06 4.14
N VAL A 122 -7.52 -6.17 4.40
CA VAL A 122 -6.53 -6.78 3.50
C VAL A 122 -6.90 -8.23 3.17
N GLU A 123 -7.18 -9.06 4.18
CA GLU A 123 -7.60 -10.45 3.98
C GLU A 123 -8.85 -10.54 3.10
N LYS A 124 -9.88 -9.75 3.40
CA LYS A 124 -11.13 -9.70 2.63
C LYS A 124 -10.92 -9.29 1.17
N LEU A 125 -10.05 -8.30 0.93
CA LEU A 125 -9.71 -7.87 -0.42
C LEU A 125 -8.86 -8.92 -1.15
N LEU A 126 -7.98 -9.65 -0.48
CA LEU A 126 -7.26 -10.74 -1.13
C LEU A 126 -8.18 -11.93 -1.46
N GLU A 127 -9.07 -12.32 -0.55
CA GLU A 127 -10.03 -13.40 -0.79
C GLU A 127 -10.91 -13.12 -2.00
N LYS A 128 -11.50 -11.91 -2.07
CA LYS A 128 -12.28 -11.46 -3.22
C LYS A 128 -11.48 -11.42 -4.53
N TRP A 129 -10.17 -11.16 -4.45
CA TRP A 129 -9.30 -11.17 -5.62
C TRP A 129 -9.18 -12.59 -6.18
N THR A 130 -8.92 -13.56 -5.30
CA THR A 130 -8.75 -14.98 -5.64
C THR A 130 -10.05 -15.73 -5.96
N ALA A 131 -11.17 -15.34 -5.36
CA ALA A 131 -12.43 -16.07 -5.48
C ALA A 131 -13.11 -15.92 -6.85
N GLU A 132 -12.70 -14.94 -7.66
CA GLU A 132 -13.28 -14.66 -8.98
C GLU A 132 -12.35 -15.07 -10.13
N GLU A 133 -11.26 -15.80 -9.85
CA GLU A 133 -10.46 -16.52 -10.86
C GLU A 133 -11.02 -17.94 -11.18
N HIS A 134 -12.18 -18.30 -10.62
CA HIS A 134 -12.91 -19.55 -10.83
C HIS A 134 -14.25 -19.34 -11.56
#